data_AF-A0A6G2G0A7-F1
#
_entry.id   AF-A0A6G2G0A7-F1
#
_cell.length_a   1.000
_cell.length_b   1.000
_cell.length_c   1.000
_cell.angle_alpha   90.00
_cell.angle_beta   90.00
_cell.angle_gamma   90.00
#
_symmetry.space_group_name_H-M   'P 1'
#
loop_
_entity.id
_entity.type
_entity.pdbx_description
1 polymer ?
#
loop_
_entity_poly.entity_id
_entity_poly.type
_entity_poly.pdbx_seq_one_letter_code
_entity_poly.pdbx_strand_id
1 'polypeptide(L)'
;MSDETPNADDADDLRERLLAARADRDDAEAAIAETGEESVVAAADAYRKATRLLDDYEESAVGTGDFQAYVEFQDKFLGLVEDLPEDLPDRDAFEAAADRMDRRRLRERDFEGARADLEPAAAYVDRLDRRTETTDALTEARRDAKLLLNDLDDRIEELERLVKLGEADVDAPVERLRDPIEAYDERVTEEFRSFKSSASIREVLSVVEAAEWYPLVEFRSPPRDLREFARESPDADEPIPTLLDYADYTGSKLDHYAEDPAMLQTSVAVHRTYLERLDAGPLRVSSPPPDAETLRRRANELVSVLSRFADEETIAALRRVRELTRRDDYERLRTATRARTELTDDELERLRSGAVESDLAELRDARDALA
;
A
#
# COMPACT_ATOMS: atom_id res chain seq x y z
N MET A 1 -4.13 10.22 -1.95
CA MET A 1 -5.01 9.06 -1.77
C MET A 1 -6.34 9.67 -1.42
N SER A 2 -7.10 10.06 -2.44
CA SER A 2 -8.42 10.63 -2.25
C SER A 2 -9.29 9.56 -1.61
N ASP A 3 -10.03 9.93 -0.57
CA ASP A 3 -10.92 9.08 0.23
C ASP A 3 -12.21 8.74 -0.55
N GLU A 4 -12.11 8.67 -1.88
CA GLU A 4 -13.23 8.58 -2.80
C GLU A 4 -13.18 7.19 -3.43
N THR A 5 -14.21 6.40 -3.17
CA THR A 5 -14.32 5.04 -3.68
C THR A 5 -14.44 5.12 -5.20
N PRO A 6 -13.57 4.46 -5.98
CA PRO A 6 -13.64 4.52 -7.43
C PRO A 6 -14.99 3.99 -7.89
N ASN A 7 -15.63 4.71 -8.81
CA ASN A 7 -16.94 4.34 -9.37
C ASN A 7 -16.87 4.16 -10.90
N ALA A 8 -17.96 3.73 -11.51
CA ALA A 8 -18.03 3.52 -12.95
C ALA A 8 -17.96 4.82 -13.77
N ASP A 9 -18.51 5.93 -13.24
CA ASP A 9 -18.48 7.24 -13.90
C ASP A 9 -17.03 7.73 -14.07
N ASP A 10 -16.17 7.54 -13.06
CA ASP A 10 -14.75 7.90 -13.12
C ASP A 10 -14.02 7.15 -14.25
N ALA A 11 -14.37 5.88 -14.46
CA ALA A 11 -13.80 5.04 -15.51
C ALA A 11 -14.25 5.48 -16.90
N ASP A 12 -15.54 5.79 -17.06
CA ASP A 12 -16.09 6.30 -18.32
C ASP A 12 -15.48 7.66 -18.69
N ASP A 13 -15.37 8.60 -17.74
CA ASP A 13 -14.74 9.91 -17.94
C ASP A 13 -13.26 9.78 -18.36
N LEU A 14 -12.52 8.87 -17.72
CA LEU A 14 -11.13 8.60 -18.06
C LEU A 14 -10.98 7.95 -19.43
N ARG A 15 -11.89 7.02 -19.79
CA ARG A 15 -11.93 6.41 -21.11
C ARG A 15 -12.17 7.46 -22.19
N GLU A 16 -13.14 8.37 -22.00
CA GLU A 16 -13.41 9.45 -22.93
C GLU A 16 -12.20 10.37 -23.11
N ARG A 17 -11.54 10.75 -22.01
CA ARG A 17 -10.32 11.56 -22.04
C ARG A 17 -9.17 10.88 -22.77
N LEU A 18 -8.99 9.57 -22.56
CA LEU A 18 -7.98 8.77 -23.24
C LEU A 18 -8.23 8.68 -24.74
N LEU A 19 -9.50 8.49 -25.16
CA LEU A 19 -9.89 8.47 -26.56
C LEU A 19 -9.68 9.84 -27.23
N ALA A 20 -10.07 10.93 -26.56
CA ALA A 20 -9.85 12.28 -27.04
C ALA A 20 -8.34 12.59 -27.20
N ALA A 21 -7.52 12.28 -26.20
CA ALA A 21 -6.08 12.52 -26.25
C ALA A 21 -5.38 11.71 -27.36
N ARG A 22 -5.87 10.49 -27.66
CA ARG A 22 -5.38 9.69 -28.80
C ARG A 22 -5.72 10.35 -30.13
N ALA A 23 -6.98 10.75 -30.32
CA ALA A 23 -7.42 11.41 -31.54
C ALA A 23 -6.66 12.72 -31.78
N ASP A 24 -6.50 13.55 -30.75
CA ASP A 24 -5.76 14.80 -30.79
C ASP A 24 -4.29 14.60 -31.20
N ARG A 25 -3.63 13.57 -30.65
CA ARG A 25 -2.25 13.21 -31.01
C ARG A 25 -2.16 12.73 -32.45
N ASP A 26 -3.10 11.90 -32.88
CA ASP A 26 -3.11 11.35 -34.24
C ASP A 26 -3.36 12.47 -35.28
N ASP A 27 -4.21 13.45 -34.97
CA ASP A 27 -4.42 14.65 -35.79
C ASP A 27 -3.16 15.52 -35.86
N ALA A 28 -2.46 15.71 -34.74
CA ALA A 28 -1.18 16.45 -34.71
C ALA A 28 -0.09 15.75 -35.54
N GLU A 29 0.00 14.42 -35.47
CA GLU A 29 0.92 13.64 -36.30
C GLU A 29 0.55 13.69 -37.79
N ALA A 30 -0.73 13.61 -38.12
CA ALA A 30 -1.21 13.72 -39.50
C ALA A 30 -0.87 15.10 -40.12
N ALA A 31 -1.04 16.19 -39.35
CA ALA A 31 -0.70 17.54 -39.79
C ALA A 31 0.81 17.72 -40.08
N ILE A 32 1.67 17.04 -39.33
CA ILE A 32 3.12 17.02 -39.59
C ILE A 32 3.43 16.14 -40.81
N ALA A 33 2.80 14.97 -40.91
CA ALA A 33 3.02 14.02 -42.00
C ALA A 33 2.61 14.57 -43.37
N GLU A 34 1.59 15.45 -43.44
CA GLU A 34 1.16 16.09 -44.68
C GLU A 34 2.27 16.93 -45.33
N THR A 35 3.11 17.59 -44.52
CA THR A 35 4.23 18.40 -45.01
C THR A 35 5.54 17.61 -45.06
N GLY A 36 5.67 16.58 -44.22
CA GLY A 36 6.90 15.83 -44.01
C GLY A 36 7.65 16.34 -42.79
N GLU A 37 8.00 15.45 -41.87
CA GLU A 37 8.57 15.81 -40.57
C GLU A 37 9.88 16.60 -40.69
N GLU A 38 10.79 16.17 -41.56
CA GLU A 38 12.08 16.86 -41.77
C GLU A 38 11.87 18.31 -42.24
N SER A 39 10.91 18.53 -43.14
CA SER A 39 10.57 19.85 -43.67
C SER A 39 9.92 20.75 -42.61
N VAL A 40 9.02 20.20 -41.78
CA VAL A 40 8.41 20.93 -40.65
C VAL A 40 9.46 21.35 -39.64
N VAL A 41 10.37 20.45 -39.27
CA VAL A 41 11.46 20.74 -38.32
C VAL A 41 12.41 21.80 -38.89
N ALA A 42 12.81 21.67 -40.15
CA ALA A 42 13.68 22.64 -40.81
C ALA A 42 13.04 24.05 -40.85
N ALA A 43 11.75 24.15 -41.19
CA ALA A 43 11.05 25.42 -41.26
C ALA A 43 10.86 26.05 -39.87
N ALA A 44 10.50 25.24 -38.87
CA ALA A 44 10.39 25.71 -37.48
C ALA A 44 11.74 26.20 -36.92
N ASP A 45 12.84 25.50 -37.22
CA ASP A 45 14.18 25.90 -36.80
C ASP A 45 14.64 27.18 -37.51
N ALA A 46 14.37 27.31 -38.80
CA ALA A 46 14.62 28.54 -39.56
C ALA A 46 13.84 29.71 -38.97
N TYR A 47 12.54 29.54 -38.69
CA TYR A 47 11.70 30.55 -38.06
C TYR A 47 12.23 30.97 -36.69
N ARG A 48 12.52 30.03 -35.79
CA ARG A 48 13.07 30.33 -34.46
C ARG A 48 14.42 31.05 -34.53
N LYS A 49 15.26 30.73 -35.52
CA LYS A 49 16.55 31.43 -35.74
C LYS A 49 16.31 32.86 -36.25
N ALA A 50 15.44 33.04 -37.24
CA ALA A 50 15.12 34.33 -37.81
C ALA A 50 14.49 35.27 -36.77
N THR A 51 13.49 34.81 -36.03
CA THR A 51 12.83 35.61 -34.98
C THR A 51 13.80 35.97 -33.84
N ARG A 52 14.68 35.04 -33.43
CA ARG A 52 15.72 35.35 -32.44
C ARG A 52 16.69 36.44 -32.94
N LEU A 53 17.10 36.39 -34.20
CA LEU A 53 17.94 37.45 -34.79
C LEU A 53 17.21 38.80 -34.83
N LEU A 54 15.91 38.81 -35.12
CA LEU A 54 15.11 40.04 -35.08
C LEU A 54 15.05 40.60 -33.66
N ASP A 55 14.78 39.77 -32.66
CA ASP A 55 14.66 40.19 -31.26
C ASP A 55 15.99 40.66 -30.67
N ASP A 56 17.08 39.94 -30.94
CA ASP A 56 18.42 40.27 -30.40
C ASP A 56 18.98 41.59 -30.95
N TYR A 57 18.54 42.01 -32.15
CA TYR A 57 19.11 43.17 -32.86
C TYR A 57 18.16 44.35 -33.06
N GLU A 58 16.85 44.22 -32.81
CA GLU A 58 15.88 45.32 -33.01
C GLU A 58 16.27 46.59 -32.26
N GLU A 59 16.70 46.49 -31.00
CA GLU A 59 17.08 47.66 -30.19
C GLU A 59 18.39 48.32 -30.67
N SER A 60 19.32 47.52 -31.22
CA SER A 60 20.68 47.97 -31.53
C SER A 60 20.90 48.36 -32.99
N ALA A 61 20.16 47.76 -33.92
CA ALA A 61 20.31 47.92 -35.37
C ALA A 61 19.34 48.96 -35.99
N VAL A 62 18.51 49.63 -35.18
CA VAL A 62 17.55 50.66 -35.64
C VAL A 62 18.16 52.07 -35.61
N GLY A 63 17.86 52.89 -36.62
CA GLY A 63 18.05 54.35 -36.58
C GLY A 63 19.51 54.82 -36.64
N THR A 64 19.98 55.54 -35.61
CA THR A 64 21.39 55.94 -35.41
C THR A 64 22.13 54.96 -34.48
N GLY A 65 21.63 53.73 -34.37
CA GLY A 65 22.20 52.67 -33.53
C GLY A 65 23.62 52.27 -33.92
N ASP A 66 24.09 51.19 -33.33
CA ASP A 66 25.43 50.68 -33.57
C ASP A 66 25.54 50.16 -35.01
N PHE A 67 26.32 50.88 -35.84
CA PHE A 67 26.53 50.50 -37.24
C PHE A 67 27.16 49.11 -37.37
N GLN A 68 28.00 48.70 -36.42
CA GLN A 68 28.57 47.37 -36.40
C GLN A 68 27.48 46.31 -36.16
N ALA A 69 26.59 46.56 -35.19
CA ALA A 69 25.45 45.67 -34.92
C ALA A 69 24.50 45.57 -36.12
N TYR A 70 24.27 46.66 -36.85
CA TYR A 70 23.48 46.67 -38.09
C TYR A 70 24.12 45.80 -39.19
N VAL A 71 25.42 45.95 -39.46
CA VAL A 71 26.11 45.16 -40.49
C VAL A 71 26.14 43.69 -40.10
N GLU A 72 26.40 43.39 -38.83
CA GLU A 72 26.41 42.01 -38.31
C GLU A 72 25.02 41.36 -38.39
N PHE A 73 23.97 42.09 -38.04
CA PHE A 73 22.58 41.63 -38.18
C PHE A 73 22.25 41.33 -39.64
N GLN A 74 22.53 42.24 -40.57
CA GLN A 74 22.26 42.02 -41.99
C GLN A 74 23.01 40.79 -42.53
N ASP A 75 24.29 40.65 -42.22
CA ASP A 75 25.10 39.51 -42.66
C ASP A 75 24.52 38.19 -42.13
N LYS A 76 24.16 38.14 -40.84
CA LYS A 76 23.55 36.96 -40.21
C LYS A 76 22.16 36.64 -40.74
N PHE A 77 21.30 37.65 -40.91
CA PHE A 77 19.92 37.44 -41.32
C PHE A 77 19.83 37.07 -42.80
N LEU A 78 20.57 37.76 -43.68
CA LEU A 78 20.63 37.41 -45.10
C LEU A 78 21.31 36.06 -45.32
N GLY A 79 22.44 35.80 -44.64
CA GLY A 79 23.12 34.51 -44.70
C GLY A 79 22.25 33.35 -44.22
N LEU A 80 21.43 33.57 -43.17
CA LEU A 80 20.46 32.56 -42.70
C LEU A 80 19.48 32.17 -43.82
N VAL A 81 18.97 33.14 -44.59
CA VAL A 81 17.98 32.90 -45.65
C VAL A 81 18.63 32.30 -46.90
N GLU A 82 19.85 32.71 -47.24
CA GLU A 82 20.64 32.13 -48.35
C GLU A 82 20.95 30.65 -48.13
N ASP A 83 21.23 30.25 -46.89
CA ASP A 83 21.54 28.87 -46.52
C ASP A 83 20.30 27.95 -46.40
N LEU A 84 19.08 28.48 -46.54
CA LEU A 84 17.86 27.67 -46.46
C LEU A 84 17.73 26.71 -47.64
N PRO A 85 17.24 25.46 -47.43
CA PRO A 85 16.92 24.54 -48.51
C PRO A 85 15.95 25.15 -49.52
N GLU A 86 16.17 24.88 -50.82
CA GLU A 86 15.30 25.40 -51.88
C GLU A 86 13.86 24.86 -51.81
N ASP A 87 13.68 23.67 -51.22
CA ASP A 87 12.42 22.99 -51.02
C ASP A 87 11.81 23.24 -49.62
N LEU A 88 12.35 24.19 -48.85
CA LEU A 88 11.82 24.55 -47.55
C LEU A 88 10.37 25.06 -47.70
N PRO A 89 9.42 24.53 -46.91
CA PRO A 89 8.06 25.07 -46.88
C PRO A 89 8.05 26.54 -46.47
N ASP A 90 7.22 27.34 -47.14
CA ASP A 90 7.10 28.79 -46.96
C ASP A 90 8.44 29.56 -47.02
N ARG A 91 9.42 29.07 -47.82
CA ARG A 91 10.68 29.79 -48.06
C ARG A 91 10.46 31.25 -48.49
N ASP A 92 9.45 31.50 -49.32
CA ASP A 92 9.06 32.84 -49.78
C ASP A 92 8.80 33.83 -48.61
N ALA A 93 8.34 33.35 -47.46
CA ALA A 93 8.14 34.17 -46.26
C ALA A 93 9.47 34.67 -45.67
N PHE A 94 10.49 33.81 -45.68
CA PHE A 94 11.85 34.16 -45.24
C PHE A 94 12.52 35.12 -46.23
N GLU A 95 12.33 34.90 -47.53
CA GLU A 95 12.85 35.77 -48.59
C GLU A 95 12.20 37.18 -48.49
N ALA A 96 10.88 37.26 -48.29
CA ALA A 96 10.19 38.54 -48.08
C ALA A 96 10.72 39.30 -46.84
N ALA A 97 10.95 38.58 -45.74
CA ALA A 97 11.54 39.16 -44.54
C ALA A 97 12.99 39.64 -44.80
N ALA A 98 13.80 38.88 -45.55
CA ALA A 98 15.16 39.25 -45.94
C ALA A 98 15.17 40.51 -46.81
N ASP A 99 14.29 40.61 -47.79
CA ASP A 99 14.13 41.79 -48.65
C ASP A 99 13.78 43.06 -47.84
N ARG A 100 12.98 42.92 -46.78
CA ARG A 100 12.71 44.05 -45.87
C ARG A 100 13.95 44.46 -45.08
N MET A 101 14.77 43.49 -44.67
CA MET A 101 15.99 43.71 -43.92
C MET A 101 17.15 44.21 -44.79
N ASP A 102 17.10 44.00 -46.11
CA ASP A 102 18.06 44.55 -47.07
C ASP A 102 17.79 46.04 -47.39
N ARG A 103 17.97 46.89 -46.38
CA ARG A 103 17.86 48.35 -46.51
C ARG A 103 19.03 49.04 -45.86
N ARG A 104 19.48 50.13 -46.48
CA ARG A 104 20.58 50.99 -45.97
C ARG A 104 20.36 51.55 -44.56
N ARG A 105 19.12 51.59 -44.07
CA ARG A 105 18.74 51.99 -42.71
C ARG A 105 17.46 51.28 -42.31
N LEU A 106 17.51 50.58 -41.17
CA LEU A 106 16.36 49.89 -40.59
C LEU A 106 15.65 50.74 -39.54
N ARG A 107 14.35 50.52 -39.41
CA ARG A 107 13.47 51.13 -38.41
C ARG A 107 12.70 50.02 -37.69
N GLU A 108 12.19 50.28 -36.49
CA GLU A 108 11.34 49.34 -35.74
C GLU A 108 10.22 48.74 -36.60
N ARG A 109 9.51 49.56 -37.38
CA ARG A 109 8.47 49.10 -38.33
C ARG A 109 8.96 48.10 -39.39
N ASP A 110 10.25 48.11 -39.69
CA ASP A 110 10.83 47.17 -40.66
C ASP A 110 11.00 45.81 -39.98
N PHE A 111 11.44 45.77 -38.71
CA PHE A 111 11.48 44.55 -37.88
C PHE A 111 10.08 43.98 -37.64
N GLU A 112 9.12 44.82 -37.25
CA GLU A 112 7.69 44.43 -37.15
C GLU A 112 7.17 43.86 -38.48
N GLY A 113 7.54 44.49 -39.59
CA GLY A 113 7.18 44.02 -40.93
C GLY A 113 7.80 42.67 -41.29
N ALA A 114 9.07 42.43 -40.92
CA ALA A 114 9.71 41.13 -41.14
C ALA A 114 9.10 40.03 -40.25
N ARG A 115 8.74 40.33 -39.00
CA ARG A 115 7.98 39.38 -38.15
C ARG A 115 6.64 39.02 -38.79
N ALA A 116 5.92 40.02 -39.31
CA ALA A 116 4.65 39.78 -40.00
C ALA A 116 4.81 38.96 -41.30
N ASP A 117 5.91 39.15 -42.04
CA ASP A 117 6.20 38.34 -43.22
C ASP A 117 6.52 36.88 -42.86
N LEU A 118 7.14 36.63 -41.70
CA LEU A 118 7.49 35.29 -41.20
C LEU A 118 6.30 34.52 -40.60
N GLU A 119 5.15 35.16 -40.38
CA GLU A 119 3.96 34.56 -39.75
C GLU A 119 3.52 33.22 -40.39
N PRO A 120 3.55 33.03 -41.72
CA PRO A 120 3.22 31.72 -42.32
C PRO A 120 4.13 30.59 -41.83
N ALA A 121 5.41 30.87 -41.58
CA ALA A 121 6.36 29.89 -41.08
C ALA A 121 6.21 29.60 -39.56
N ALA A 122 5.52 30.47 -38.81
CA ALA A 122 5.19 30.23 -37.40
C ALA A 122 4.31 28.98 -37.23
N ALA A 123 3.45 28.69 -38.21
CA ALA A 123 2.58 27.51 -38.18
C ALA A 123 3.35 26.17 -38.09
N TYR A 124 4.63 26.12 -38.47
CA TYR A 124 5.46 24.91 -38.28
C TYR A 124 5.93 24.73 -36.84
N VAL A 125 6.19 25.83 -36.12
CA VAL A 125 6.44 25.80 -34.68
C VAL A 125 5.18 25.32 -33.96
N ASP A 126 4.02 25.88 -34.28
CA ASP A 126 2.75 25.51 -33.67
C ASP A 126 2.42 24.02 -33.85
N ARG A 127 2.73 23.44 -35.02
CA ARG A 127 2.57 21.99 -35.26
C ARG A 127 3.44 21.14 -34.31
N LEU A 128 4.70 21.52 -34.11
CA LEU A 128 5.61 20.79 -33.22
C LEU A 128 5.23 20.94 -31.74
N ASP A 129 4.81 22.14 -31.35
CA ASP A 129 4.37 22.44 -30.00
C ASP A 129 3.06 21.66 -29.72
N ARG A 130 2.10 21.67 -30.65
CA ARG A 130 0.87 20.86 -30.56
C ARG A 130 1.16 19.36 -30.47
N ARG A 131 2.12 18.82 -31.21
CA ARG A 131 2.54 17.41 -31.07
C ARG A 131 3.06 17.13 -29.66
N THR A 132 3.85 18.03 -29.10
CA THR A 132 4.40 17.87 -27.75
C THR A 132 3.28 17.89 -26.71
N GLU A 133 2.40 18.89 -26.76
CA GLU A 133 1.25 19.03 -25.87
C GLU A 133 0.33 17.81 -25.91
N THR A 134 -0.02 17.33 -27.11
CA THR A 134 -0.90 16.15 -27.28
C THR A 134 -0.24 14.86 -26.82
N THR A 135 1.09 14.73 -27.00
CA THR A 135 1.86 13.59 -26.49
C THR A 135 1.88 13.57 -24.97
N ASP A 136 2.10 14.73 -24.35
CA ASP A 136 2.09 14.88 -22.90
C ASP A 136 0.70 14.59 -22.33
N ALA A 137 -0.36 15.15 -22.93
CA ALA A 137 -1.75 14.90 -22.54
C ALA A 137 -2.13 13.41 -22.66
N LEU A 138 -1.72 12.73 -23.72
CA LEU A 138 -1.94 11.29 -23.87
C LEU A 138 -1.16 10.49 -22.82
N THR A 139 0.07 10.90 -22.51
CA THR A 139 0.89 10.25 -21.48
C THR A 139 0.27 10.39 -20.10
N GLU A 140 -0.25 11.57 -19.76
CA GLU A 140 -0.98 11.86 -18.54
C GLU A 140 -2.27 11.03 -18.46
N ALA A 141 -3.12 11.07 -19.49
CA ALA A 141 -4.37 10.29 -19.53
C ALA A 141 -4.12 8.77 -19.37
N ARG A 142 -3.04 8.24 -19.97
CA ARG A 142 -2.64 6.83 -19.80
C ARG A 142 -2.18 6.52 -18.38
N ARG A 143 -1.49 7.47 -17.74
CA ARG A 143 -1.06 7.32 -16.34
C ARG A 143 -2.28 7.30 -15.42
N ASP A 144 -3.22 8.21 -15.60
CA ASP A 144 -4.43 8.29 -14.77
C ASP A 144 -5.31 7.06 -14.95
N ALA A 145 -5.52 6.60 -16.19
CA ALA A 145 -6.25 5.37 -16.46
C ALA A 145 -5.59 4.16 -15.77
N LYS A 146 -4.25 4.08 -15.79
CA LYS A 146 -3.53 3.02 -15.09
C LYS A 146 -3.70 3.09 -13.58
N LEU A 147 -3.72 4.30 -13.00
CA LEU A 147 -3.93 4.46 -11.56
C LEU A 147 -5.34 3.99 -11.19
N LEU A 148 -6.37 4.44 -11.91
CA LEU A 148 -7.74 4.02 -11.67
C LEU A 148 -7.93 2.51 -11.86
N LEU A 149 -7.29 1.89 -12.87
CA LEU A 149 -7.35 0.44 -13.04
C LEU A 149 -6.83 -0.33 -11.80
N ASN A 150 -5.75 0.15 -11.16
CA ASN A 150 -5.27 -0.49 -9.93
C ASN A 150 -6.26 -0.27 -8.77
N ASP A 151 -6.82 0.93 -8.65
CA ASP A 151 -7.79 1.24 -7.59
C ASP A 151 -9.09 0.41 -7.76
N LEU A 152 -9.52 0.20 -9.02
CA LEU A 152 -10.64 -0.70 -9.36
C LEU A 152 -10.30 -2.16 -9.06
N ASP A 153 -9.10 -2.63 -9.42
CA ASP A 153 -8.63 -3.99 -9.10
C ASP A 153 -8.66 -4.25 -7.59
N ASP A 154 -8.07 -3.35 -6.80
CA ASP A 154 -8.03 -3.45 -5.33
C ASP A 154 -9.46 -3.49 -4.74
N ARG A 155 -10.36 -2.65 -5.27
CA ARG A 155 -11.75 -2.61 -4.82
C ARG A 155 -12.54 -3.87 -5.20
N ILE A 156 -12.33 -4.39 -6.41
CA ILE A 156 -12.92 -5.65 -6.87
C ILE A 156 -12.48 -6.80 -5.97
N GLU A 157 -11.18 -6.90 -5.65
CA GLU A 157 -10.66 -7.94 -4.75
C GLU A 157 -11.29 -7.86 -3.34
N GLU A 158 -11.53 -6.65 -2.83
CA GLU A 158 -12.22 -6.44 -1.56
C GLU A 158 -13.67 -6.93 -1.62
N LEU A 159 -14.44 -6.54 -2.64
CA LEU A 159 -15.83 -6.96 -2.80
C LEU A 159 -15.95 -8.47 -3.04
N GLU A 160 -15.05 -9.07 -3.82
CA GLU A 160 -14.98 -10.53 -4.00
C GLU A 160 -14.75 -11.26 -2.67
N ARG A 161 -13.89 -10.72 -1.80
CA ARG A 161 -13.67 -11.26 -0.46
C ARG A 161 -14.95 -11.19 0.38
N LEU A 162 -15.68 -10.07 0.31
CA LEU A 162 -16.96 -9.91 1.01
C LEU A 162 -18.00 -10.91 0.50
N VAL A 163 -18.16 -11.08 -0.82
CA VAL A 163 -19.07 -12.09 -1.41
C VAL A 163 -18.73 -13.49 -0.88
N LYS A 164 -17.45 -13.86 -0.87
CA LYS A 164 -16.99 -15.14 -0.33
C LYS A 164 -17.28 -15.32 1.16
N LEU A 165 -17.23 -14.26 1.96
CA LEU A 165 -17.63 -14.28 3.37
C LEU A 165 -19.16 -14.41 3.50
N GLY A 166 -19.92 -13.77 2.62
CA GLY A 166 -21.38 -13.85 2.55
C GLY A 166 -21.93 -15.21 2.10
N GLU A 167 -21.16 -16.01 1.37
CA GLU A 167 -21.48 -17.42 1.09
C GLU A 167 -21.55 -18.28 2.37
N ALA A 168 -20.91 -17.84 3.45
CA ALA A 168 -21.08 -18.46 4.75
C ALA A 168 -22.53 -18.31 5.23
N ASP A 169 -23.03 -19.29 5.99
CA ASP A 169 -24.30 -19.13 6.70
C ASP A 169 -24.14 -18.09 7.82
N VAL A 170 -24.18 -16.81 7.50
CA VAL A 170 -23.96 -15.71 8.46
C VAL A 170 -24.96 -15.71 9.61
N ASP A 171 -26.14 -16.29 9.38
CA ASP A 171 -27.21 -16.48 10.36
C ASP A 171 -27.06 -17.80 11.15
N ALA A 172 -25.98 -18.55 10.95
CA ALA A 172 -25.75 -19.77 11.71
C ALA A 172 -25.69 -19.44 13.21
N PRO A 173 -26.18 -20.35 14.07
CA PRO A 173 -26.11 -20.19 15.52
C PRO A 173 -24.68 -20.44 16.02
N VAL A 174 -23.77 -19.53 15.69
CA VAL A 174 -22.33 -19.59 16.00
C VAL A 174 -22.06 -19.69 17.49
N GLU A 175 -22.99 -19.25 18.33
CA GLU A 175 -22.98 -19.37 19.79
C GLU A 175 -22.86 -20.84 20.22
N ARG A 176 -23.40 -21.79 19.42
CA ARG A 176 -23.27 -23.24 19.68
C ARG A 176 -21.84 -23.76 19.55
N LEU A 177 -20.96 -23.00 18.91
CA LEU A 177 -19.53 -23.27 18.76
C LEU A 177 -18.71 -22.36 19.67
N ARG A 178 -19.03 -21.07 19.68
CA ARG A 178 -18.33 -20.01 20.43
C ARG A 178 -18.47 -20.18 21.94
N ASP A 179 -19.68 -20.30 22.46
CA ASP A 179 -19.91 -20.26 23.91
C ASP A 179 -19.19 -21.39 24.66
N PRO A 180 -19.15 -22.66 24.19
CA PRO A 180 -18.35 -23.69 24.85
C PRO A 180 -16.83 -23.45 24.78
N ILE A 181 -16.34 -22.78 23.72
CA ILE A 181 -14.93 -22.42 23.59
C ILE A 181 -14.58 -21.30 24.56
N GLU A 182 -15.38 -20.24 24.61
CA GLU A 182 -15.22 -19.13 25.55
C GLU A 182 -15.27 -19.62 27.00
N ALA A 183 -16.22 -20.49 27.34
CA ALA A 183 -16.31 -21.07 28.67
C ALA A 183 -15.07 -21.90 29.05
N TYR A 184 -14.44 -22.60 28.10
CA TYR A 184 -13.16 -23.28 28.34
C TYR A 184 -12.01 -22.27 28.51
N ASP A 185 -11.92 -21.30 27.60
CA ASP A 185 -10.88 -20.28 27.56
C ASP A 185 -10.85 -19.43 28.84
N GLU A 186 -12.01 -19.03 29.34
CA GLU A 186 -12.16 -18.29 30.59
C GLU A 186 -11.66 -19.11 31.78
N ARG A 187 -12.07 -20.39 31.86
CA ARG A 187 -11.65 -21.29 32.94
C ARG A 187 -10.14 -21.53 32.95
N VAL A 188 -9.55 -21.88 31.81
CA VAL A 188 -8.11 -22.14 31.74
C VAL A 188 -7.30 -20.88 32.02
N THR A 189 -7.81 -19.70 31.64
CA THR A 189 -7.17 -18.42 31.94
C THR A 189 -7.17 -18.14 33.43
N GLU A 190 -8.30 -18.34 34.11
CA GLU A 190 -8.40 -18.11 35.55
C GLU A 190 -7.59 -19.14 36.35
N GLU A 191 -7.66 -20.42 35.99
CA GLU A 191 -6.87 -21.46 36.64
C GLU A 191 -5.37 -21.27 36.46
N PHE A 192 -4.90 -20.93 35.26
CA PHE A 192 -3.48 -20.65 35.04
C PHE A 192 -3.04 -19.40 35.80
N ARG A 193 -3.89 -18.36 35.89
CA ARG A 193 -3.61 -17.16 36.69
C ARG A 193 -3.49 -17.50 38.17
N SER A 194 -4.42 -18.29 38.71
CA SER A 194 -4.39 -18.77 40.09
C SER A 194 -3.14 -19.62 40.34
N PHE A 195 -2.87 -20.60 39.47
CA PHE A 195 -1.69 -21.45 39.52
C PHE A 195 -0.39 -20.63 39.51
N LYS A 196 -0.23 -19.71 38.56
CA LYS A 196 0.93 -18.81 38.49
C LYS A 196 1.11 -17.96 39.76
N SER A 197 0.01 -17.56 40.39
CA SER A 197 0.03 -16.66 41.56
C SER A 197 0.31 -17.37 42.88
N SER A 198 0.04 -18.68 42.97
CA SER A 198 0.03 -19.42 44.24
C SER A 198 0.96 -20.63 44.26
N ALA A 199 1.20 -21.29 43.12
CA ALA A 199 2.14 -22.40 43.03
C ALA A 199 3.59 -21.89 42.98
N SER A 200 4.52 -22.75 43.36
CA SER A 200 5.94 -22.43 43.32
C SER A 200 6.40 -22.13 41.89
N ILE A 201 7.40 -21.24 41.73
CA ILE A 201 7.98 -20.99 40.40
C ILE A 201 8.51 -22.29 39.76
N ARG A 202 8.99 -23.22 40.59
CA ARG A 202 9.41 -24.56 40.14
C ARG A 202 8.27 -25.31 39.47
N GLU A 203 7.10 -25.38 40.10
CA GLU A 203 5.93 -26.06 39.54
C GLU A 203 5.45 -25.38 38.26
N VAL A 204 5.37 -24.05 38.25
CA VAL A 204 4.91 -23.29 37.07
C VAL A 204 5.84 -23.52 35.88
N LEU A 205 7.15 -23.36 36.07
CA LEU A 205 8.12 -23.59 35.00
C LEU A 205 8.17 -25.05 34.56
N SER A 206 7.91 -26.01 35.45
CA SER A 206 7.81 -27.43 35.06
C SER A 206 6.68 -27.70 34.07
N VAL A 207 5.55 -26.97 34.16
CA VAL A 207 4.44 -27.07 33.20
C VAL A 207 4.87 -26.51 31.84
N VAL A 208 5.56 -25.36 31.83
CA VAL A 208 6.06 -24.73 30.62
C VAL A 208 7.14 -25.59 29.95
N GLU A 209 8.07 -26.17 30.72
CA GLU A 209 9.06 -27.14 30.22
C GLU A 209 8.38 -28.40 29.68
N ALA A 210 7.33 -28.90 30.34
CA ALA A 210 6.59 -30.04 29.86
C ALA A 210 5.84 -29.76 28.55
N ALA A 211 5.40 -28.52 28.33
CA ALA A 211 4.75 -28.09 27.10
C ALA A 211 5.69 -28.19 25.86
N GLU A 212 7.01 -28.20 26.04
CA GLU A 212 7.98 -28.37 24.94
C GLU A 212 7.82 -29.71 24.19
N TRP A 213 7.21 -30.72 24.84
CA TRP A 213 6.92 -32.02 24.22
C TRP A 213 5.62 -32.04 23.40
N TYR A 214 4.88 -30.92 23.39
CA TYR A 214 3.55 -30.77 22.80
C TYR A 214 3.57 -29.63 21.78
N PRO A 215 3.93 -29.89 20.51
CA PRO A 215 4.17 -28.86 19.50
C PRO A 215 2.99 -27.91 19.23
N LEU A 216 1.76 -28.31 19.55
CA LEU A 216 0.55 -27.50 19.36
C LEU A 216 0.21 -26.61 20.58
N VAL A 217 1.06 -26.65 21.63
CA VAL A 217 0.97 -25.81 22.82
C VAL A 217 2.21 -24.90 22.88
N GLU A 218 2.13 -23.76 22.19
CA GLU A 218 3.27 -22.91 21.86
C GLU A 218 3.71 -21.98 23.00
N PHE A 219 4.10 -22.54 24.13
CA PHE A 219 4.77 -21.76 25.17
C PHE A 219 6.17 -21.32 24.74
N ARG A 220 6.57 -20.12 25.17
CA ARG A 220 7.98 -19.71 25.08
C ARG A 220 8.79 -20.46 26.13
N SER A 221 9.77 -21.23 25.67
CA SER A 221 10.75 -21.94 26.51
C SER A 221 11.33 -21.05 27.61
N PRO A 222 11.36 -21.51 28.88
CA PRO A 222 11.97 -20.75 29.97
C PRO A 222 13.47 -20.51 29.69
N PRO A 223 14.00 -19.29 29.92
CA PRO A 223 15.43 -19.00 29.90
C PRO A 223 16.22 -19.98 30.77
N ARG A 224 17.44 -20.31 30.36
CA ARG A 224 18.29 -21.30 31.06
C ARG A 224 18.45 -20.98 32.55
N ASP A 225 18.72 -19.71 32.86
CA ASP A 225 19.00 -19.26 34.22
C ASP A 225 17.77 -19.42 35.13
N LEU A 226 16.55 -19.25 34.59
CA LEU A 226 15.31 -19.54 35.32
C LEU A 226 15.10 -21.04 35.54
N ARG A 227 15.52 -21.91 34.61
CA ARG A 227 15.46 -23.37 34.81
C ARG A 227 16.45 -23.81 35.89
N GLU A 228 17.62 -23.19 35.92
CA GLU A 228 18.64 -23.44 36.94
C GLU A 228 18.13 -22.99 38.31
N PHE A 229 17.61 -21.76 38.41
CA PHE A 229 16.94 -21.25 39.61
C PHE A 229 15.86 -22.21 40.11
N ALA A 230 14.95 -22.64 39.24
CA ALA A 230 13.85 -23.55 39.60
C ALA A 230 14.34 -24.92 40.14
N ARG A 231 15.50 -25.40 39.69
CA ARG A 231 16.03 -26.72 40.07
C ARG A 231 16.89 -26.68 41.32
N GLU A 232 17.67 -25.61 41.48
CA GLU A 232 18.78 -25.56 42.42
C GLU A 232 18.55 -24.57 43.57
N SER A 233 17.74 -23.52 43.37
CA SER A 233 17.49 -22.53 44.41
C SER A 233 16.55 -23.07 45.49
N PRO A 234 16.86 -22.84 46.78
CA PRO A 234 15.91 -23.08 47.87
C PRO A 234 14.70 -22.13 47.80
N ASP A 235 14.88 -20.92 47.24
CA ASP A 235 13.80 -19.94 47.06
C ASP A 235 12.81 -20.34 45.93
N ALA A 236 13.08 -21.41 45.19
CA ALA A 236 12.22 -21.87 44.09
C ALA A 236 10.86 -22.42 44.55
N ASP A 237 10.66 -22.63 45.85
CA ASP A 237 9.38 -23.02 46.44
C ASP A 237 8.42 -21.81 46.62
N GLU A 238 8.92 -20.58 46.46
CA GLU A 238 8.12 -19.36 46.48
C GLU A 238 7.36 -19.14 45.16
N PRO A 239 6.17 -18.52 45.19
CA PRO A 239 5.39 -18.25 43.99
C PRO A 239 5.94 -17.05 43.21
N ILE A 240 5.63 -17.00 41.92
CA ILE A 240 6.18 -15.98 40.99
C ILE A 240 5.93 -14.54 41.47
N PRO A 241 4.73 -14.13 41.92
CA PRO A 241 4.52 -12.76 42.40
C PRO A 241 5.44 -12.39 43.58
N THR A 242 5.62 -13.30 44.54
CA THR A 242 6.52 -13.09 45.69
C THR A 242 7.96 -12.91 45.24
N LEU A 243 8.44 -13.75 44.32
CA LEU A 243 9.80 -13.64 43.80
C LEU A 243 10.02 -12.37 42.96
N LEU A 244 9.00 -11.90 42.25
CA LEU A 244 9.04 -10.61 41.55
C LEU A 244 9.08 -9.44 42.54
N ASP A 245 8.35 -9.51 43.66
CA ASP A 245 8.45 -8.53 44.75
C ASP A 245 9.84 -8.54 45.40
N TYR A 246 10.44 -9.72 45.58
CA TYR A 246 11.80 -9.85 46.11
C TYR A 246 12.84 -9.29 45.12
N ALA A 247 12.64 -9.47 43.81
CA ALA A 247 13.53 -8.93 42.79
C ALA A 247 13.60 -7.39 42.81
N ASP A 248 12.57 -6.71 43.34
CA ASP A 248 12.56 -5.26 43.56
C ASP A 248 13.37 -4.83 44.80
N TYR A 249 13.81 -5.76 45.64
CA TYR A 249 14.63 -5.48 46.82
C TYR A 249 16.12 -5.55 46.49
N THR A 250 16.91 -4.74 47.18
CA THR A 250 18.37 -4.69 47.00
C THR A 250 19.10 -4.71 48.34
N GLY A 251 20.33 -5.21 48.31
CA GLY A 251 21.24 -5.24 49.47
C GLY A 251 20.67 -6.00 50.67
N SER A 252 20.92 -5.48 51.87
CA SER A 252 20.53 -6.13 53.13
C SER A 252 19.03 -6.39 53.28
N LYS A 253 18.17 -5.70 52.50
CA LYS A 253 16.75 -6.01 52.48
C LYS A 253 16.50 -7.36 51.81
N LEU A 254 17.15 -7.64 50.68
CA LEU A 254 16.98 -8.91 49.97
C LEU A 254 17.55 -10.10 50.78
N ASP A 255 18.68 -9.90 51.46
CA ASP A 255 19.27 -10.90 52.37
C ASP A 255 18.34 -11.35 53.51
N HIS A 256 17.27 -10.60 53.78
CA HIS A 256 16.24 -10.96 54.77
C HIS A 256 15.07 -11.74 54.19
N TYR A 257 14.84 -11.68 52.87
CA TYR A 257 13.68 -12.29 52.21
C TYR A 257 14.04 -13.47 51.31
N ALA A 258 15.28 -13.57 50.83
CA ALA A 258 15.76 -14.65 49.98
C ALA A 258 16.92 -15.39 50.65
N GLU A 259 16.91 -16.72 50.53
CA GLU A 259 17.97 -17.60 51.00
C GLU A 259 19.21 -17.55 50.08
N ASP A 260 19.02 -17.36 48.78
CA ASP A 260 20.07 -17.05 47.81
C ASP A 260 19.79 -15.74 47.03
N PRO A 261 20.07 -14.58 47.65
CA PRO A 261 19.90 -13.26 47.04
C PRO A 261 20.64 -13.09 45.70
N ALA A 262 21.80 -13.74 45.56
CA ALA A 262 22.62 -13.61 44.37
C ALA A 262 21.98 -14.33 43.19
N MET A 263 21.56 -15.59 43.38
CA MET A 263 20.90 -16.37 42.34
C MET A 263 19.54 -15.79 41.93
N LEU A 264 18.78 -15.24 42.90
CA LEU A 264 17.52 -14.54 42.62
C LEU A 264 17.76 -13.32 41.72
N GLN A 265 18.78 -12.50 42.03
CA GLN A 265 19.10 -11.32 41.23
C GLN A 265 19.60 -11.66 39.82
N THR A 266 20.42 -12.70 39.67
CA THR A 266 20.93 -13.07 38.34
C THR A 266 19.91 -13.80 37.47
N SER A 267 18.86 -14.38 38.07
CA SER A 267 17.88 -15.19 37.35
C SER A 267 16.51 -14.52 37.26
N VAL A 268 15.86 -14.26 38.41
CA VAL A 268 14.50 -13.73 38.50
C VAL A 268 14.46 -12.26 38.08
N ALA A 269 15.35 -11.43 38.63
CA ALA A 269 15.34 -9.99 38.30
C ALA A 269 15.70 -9.74 36.83
N VAL A 270 16.65 -10.49 36.27
CA VAL A 270 17.03 -10.42 34.85
C VAL A 270 15.89 -10.83 33.93
N HIS A 271 15.13 -11.87 34.30
CA HIS A 271 14.04 -12.42 33.48
C HIS A 271 12.64 -12.01 33.93
N ARG A 272 12.50 -10.90 34.67
CA ARG A 272 11.23 -10.37 35.14
C ARG A 272 10.16 -10.28 34.05
N THR A 273 10.51 -9.69 32.90
CA THR A 273 9.56 -9.52 31.79
C THR A 273 9.02 -10.84 31.25
N TYR A 274 9.82 -11.91 31.28
CA TYR A 274 9.36 -13.24 30.89
C TYR A 274 8.28 -13.74 31.88
N LEU A 275 8.57 -13.68 33.17
CA LEU A 275 7.65 -14.11 34.23
C LEU A 275 6.37 -13.28 34.27
N GLU A 276 6.46 -11.97 34.07
CA GLU A 276 5.29 -11.08 34.00
C GLU A 276 4.39 -11.43 32.82
N ARG A 277 4.96 -11.65 31.63
CA ARG A 277 4.22 -11.97 30.39
C ARG A 277 3.79 -13.43 30.27
N LEU A 278 4.23 -14.31 31.17
CA LEU A 278 3.80 -15.70 31.16
C LEU A 278 2.30 -15.78 31.48
N ASP A 279 1.49 -16.23 30.52
CA ASP A 279 0.04 -16.30 30.64
C ASP A 279 -0.53 -17.57 29.97
N ALA A 280 -1.86 -17.70 30.01
CA ALA A 280 -2.59 -18.84 29.47
C ALA A 280 -2.78 -18.80 27.94
N GLY A 281 -2.25 -17.81 27.22
CA GLY A 281 -2.47 -17.62 25.78
C GLY A 281 -2.27 -18.89 24.94
N PRO A 282 -1.16 -19.65 25.12
CA PRO A 282 -0.92 -20.91 24.41
C PRO A 282 -1.92 -22.03 24.72
N LEU A 283 -2.66 -21.95 25.83
CA LEU A 283 -3.64 -22.93 26.28
C LEU A 283 -5.06 -22.68 25.73
N ARG A 284 -5.29 -21.47 25.21
CA ARG A 284 -6.59 -21.03 24.68
C ARG A 284 -6.84 -21.47 23.25
N VAL A 285 -8.10 -21.61 22.87
CA VAL A 285 -8.51 -21.89 21.49
C VAL A 285 -8.73 -20.56 20.76
N SER A 286 -8.17 -20.43 19.55
CA SER A 286 -8.33 -19.22 18.75
C SER A 286 -9.79 -19.01 18.33
N SER A 287 -10.16 -17.76 18.07
CA SER A 287 -11.39 -17.42 17.35
C SER A 287 -11.03 -16.74 16.02
N PRO A 288 -11.49 -17.26 14.86
CA PRO A 288 -12.22 -18.51 14.69
C PRO A 288 -11.38 -19.75 15.09
N PRO A 289 -12.03 -20.86 15.49
CA PRO A 289 -11.31 -22.06 15.89
C PRO A 289 -10.58 -22.74 14.71
N PRO A 290 -9.54 -23.54 14.98
CA PRO A 290 -8.87 -24.34 13.95
C PRO A 290 -9.84 -25.30 13.24
N ASP A 291 -9.42 -25.90 12.13
CA ASP A 291 -10.18 -26.99 11.52
C ASP A 291 -10.38 -28.16 12.50
N ALA A 292 -11.36 -29.00 12.20
CA ALA A 292 -11.77 -30.07 13.10
C ALA A 292 -10.62 -31.02 13.46
N GLU A 293 -9.72 -31.33 12.53
CA GLU A 293 -8.61 -32.26 12.79
C GLU A 293 -7.52 -31.62 13.65
N THR A 294 -7.13 -30.39 13.33
CA THR A 294 -6.15 -29.62 14.10
C THR A 294 -6.63 -29.41 15.53
N LEU A 295 -7.90 -28.99 15.72
CA LEU A 295 -8.44 -28.78 17.06
C LEU A 295 -8.51 -30.08 17.87
N ARG A 296 -8.83 -31.22 17.24
CA ARG A 296 -8.79 -32.53 17.92
C ARG A 296 -7.40 -32.91 18.40
N ARG A 297 -6.39 -32.74 17.54
CA ARG A 297 -5.00 -33.05 17.88
C ARG A 297 -4.51 -32.14 19.00
N ARG A 298 -4.74 -30.83 18.86
CA ARG A 298 -4.39 -29.81 19.85
C ARG A 298 -5.05 -30.07 21.20
N ALA A 299 -6.33 -30.45 21.22
CA ALA A 299 -7.02 -30.78 22.46
C ALA A 299 -6.40 -31.97 23.22
N ASN A 300 -5.84 -32.98 22.53
CA ASN A 300 -5.16 -34.10 23.21
C ASN A 300 -3.84 -33.63 23.87
N GLU A 301 -3.11 -32.77 23.19
CA GLU A 301 -1.88 -32.17 23.71
C GLU A 301 -2.18 -31.25 24.90
N LEU A 302 -3.19 -30.39 24.78
CA LEU A 302 -3.67 -29.54 25.86
C LEU A 302 -4.08 -30.35 27.10
N VAL A 303 -4.83 -31.46 26.96
CA VAL A 303 -5.15 -32.34 28.11
C VAL A 303 -3.89 -32.80 28.82
N SER A 304 -2.84 -33.12 28.06
CA SER A 304 -1.59 -33.62 28.61
C SER A 304 -0.84 -32.54 29.39
N VAL A 305 -0.93 -31.28 29.00
CA VAL A 305 -0.35 -30.12 29.71
C VAL A 305 -1.20 -29.74 30.94
N LEU A 306 -2.51 -29.60 30.74
CA LEU A 306 -3.47 -29.16 31.75
C LEU A 306 -3.57 -30.11 32.93
N SER A 307 -3.42 -31.42 32.75
CA SER A 307 -3.47 -32.40 33.85
C SER A 307 -2.43 -32.19 34.96
N ARG A 308 -1.47 -31.26 34.76
CA ARG A 308 -0.46 -30.90 35.75
C ARG A 308 -0.93 -29.85 36.76
N PHE A 309 -1.97 -29.08 36.46
CA PHE A 309 -2.40 -27.98 37.34
C PHE A 309 -3.91 -27.70 37.29
N ALA A 310 -4.58 -27.99 36.17
CA ALA A 310 -5.98 -27.68 35.94
C ALA A 310 -6.91 -28.69 36.64
N ASP A 311 -8.11 -28.24 36.98
CA ASP A 311 -9.11 -29.10 37.62
C ASP A 311 -9.81 -30.03 36.61
N GLU A 312 -10.57 -31.00 37.14
CA GLU A 312 -11.30 -31.97 36.31
C GLU A 312 -12.39 -31.30 35.46
N GLU A 313 -12.96 -30.18 35.93
CA GLU A 313 -14.02 -29.44 35.22
C GLU A 313 -13.47 -28.71 33.99
N THR A 314 -12.28 -28.14 34.06
CA THR A 314 -11.57 -27.49 32.94
C THR A 314 -11.13 -28.52 31.91
N ILE A 315 -10.64 -29.69 32.35
CA ILE A 315 -10.40 -30.83 31.45
C ILE A 315 -11.71 -31.31 30.80
N ALA A 316 -12.81 -31.35 31.54
CA ALA A 316 -14.12 -31.70 30.99
C ALA A 316 -14.61 -30.66 29.98
N ALA A 317 -14.39 -29.36 30.22
CA ALA A 317 -14.71 -28.29 29.28
C ALA A 317 -13.91 -28.44 27.97
N LEU A 318 -12.60 -28.69 28.05
CA LEU A 318 -11.77 -28.97 26.87
C LEU A 318 -12.24 -30.20 26.10
N ARG A 319 -12.65 -31.27 26.80
CA ARG A 319 -13.24 -32.46 26.16
C ARG A 319 -14.52 -32.11 25.42
N ARG A 320 -15.39 -31.25 25.97
CA ARG A 320 -16.60 -30.76 25.26
C ARG A 320 -16.22 -29.98 24.01
N VAL A 321 -15.24 -29.08 24.08
CA VAL A 321 -14.71 -28.36 22.89
C VAL A 321 -14.20 -29.33 21.84
N ARG A 322 -13.44 -30.36 22.25
CA ARG A 322 -12.99 -31.42 21.35
C ARG A 322 -14.15 -32.17 20.70
N GLU A 323 -15.23 -32.47 21.43
CA GLU A 323 -16.41 -33.14 20.86
C GLU A 323 -17.16 -32.29 19.83
N LEU A 324 -17.07 -30.95 19.89
CA LEU A 324 -17.65 -30.07 18.85
C LEU A 324 -17.13 -30.41 17.47
N THR A 325 -15.85 -30.77 17.36
CA THR A 325 -15.19 -31.13 16.09
C THR A 325 -15.78 -32.36 15.41
N ARG A 326 -16.59 -33.15 16.12
CA ARG A 326 -17.26 -34.34 15.59
C ARG A 326 -18.68 -34.06 15.11
N ARG A 327 -19.20 -32.86 15.32
CA ARG A 327 -20.52 -32.48 14.86
C ARG A 327 -20.46 -32.21 13.37
N ASP A 328 -21.49 -32.65 12.65
CA ASP A 328 -21.61 -32.43 11.20
C ASP A 328 -21.70 -30.94 10.84
N ASP A 329 -22.17 -30.10 11.78
CA ASP A 329 -22.28 -28.65 11.61
C ASP A 329 -21.02 -27.86 11.99
N TYR A 330 -19.94 -28.51 12.43
CA TYR A 330 -18.73 -27.83 12.91
C TYR A 330 -18.13 -26.88 11.85
N GLU A 331 -17.88 -27.37 10.64
CA GLU A 331 -17.24 -26.55 9.59
C GLU A 331 -18.16 -25.43 9.10
N ARG A 332 -19.49 -25.66 9.08
CA ARG A 332 -20.48 -24.63 8.78
C ARG A 332 -20.46 -23.52 9.84
N LEU A 333 -20.51 -23.88 11.12
CA LEU A 333 -20.45 -22.94 12.23
C LEU A 333 -19.11 -22.20 12.28
N ARG A 334 -17.99 -22.89 12.04
CA ARG A 334 -16.66 -22.28 11.98
C ARG A 334 -16.56 -21.24 10.86
N THR A 335 -17.07 -21.56 9.68
CA THR A 335 -17.09 -20.64 8.53
C THR A 335 -17.98 -19.43 8.81
N ALA A 336 -19.13 -19.63 9.44
CA ALA A 336 -20.02 -18.56 9.90
C ALA A 336 -19.37 -17.69 11.00
N THR A 337 -18.66 -18.28 11.98
CA THR A 337 -17.92 -17.53 13.00
C THR A 337 -16.85 -16.66 12.37
N ARG A 338 -16.12 -17.18 11.37
CA ARG A 338 -15.14 -16.41 10.61
C ARG A 338 -15.80 -15.23 9.89
N ALA A 339 -16.90 -15.48 9.18
CA ALA A 339 -17.66 -14.44 8.49
C ALA A 339 -18.12 -13.34 9.46
N ARG A 340 -18.71 -13.69 10.60
CA ARG A 340 -19.15 -12.71 11.62
C ARG A 340 -18.02 -11.95 12.33
N THR A 341 -16.80 -12.46 12.30
CA THR A 341 -15.63 -11.77 12.90
C THR A 341 -14.99 -10.81 11.90
N GLU A 342 -15.05 -11.14 10.60
CA GLU A 342 -14.44 -10.35 9.53
C GLU A 342 -15.42 -9.33 8.92
N LEU A 343 -16.74 -9.59 8.96
CA LEU A 343 -17.77 -8.68 8.44
C LEU A 343 -18.29 -7.72 9.51
N THR A 344 -18.42 -6.46 9.13
CA THR A 344 -19.20 -5.46 9.87
C THR A 344 -20.70 -5.64 9.65
N ASP A 345 -21.52 -5.04 10.52
CA ASP A 345 -22.98 -5.08 10.39
C ASP A 345 -23.46 -4.44 9.07
N ASP A 346 -22.80 -3.36 8.63
CA ASP A 346 -23.12 -2.67 7.38
C ASP A 346 -22.78 -3.51 6.14
N GLU A 347 -21.61 -4.18 6.12
CA GLU A 347 -21.22 -5.08 5.03
C GLU A 347 -22.17 -6.28 4.94
N LEU A 348 -22.61 -6.79 6.09
CA LEU A 348 -23.55 -7.89 6.16
C LEU A 348 -24.94 -7.50 5.63
N GLU A 349 -25.41 -6.29 5.90
CA GLU A 349 -26.65 -5.77 5.31
C GLU A 349 -26.50 -5.53 3.80
N ARG A 350 -25.34 -5.04 3.34
CA ARG A 350 -25.05 -4.88 1.91
C ARG A 350 -25.01 -6.22 1.17
N LEU A 351 -24.44 -7.27 1.78
CA LEU A 351 -24.48 -8.63 1.24
C LEU A 351 -25.92 -9.18 1.18
N ARG A 352 -26.71 -8.99 2.24
CA ARG A 352 -28.12 -9.43 2.27
C ARG A 352 -28.99 -8.75 1.23
N SER A 353 -28.72 -7.48 0.94
CA SER A 353 -29.44 -6.70 -0.07
C SER A 353 -28.96 -6.95 -1.51
N GLY A 354 -27.86 -7.69 -1.71
CA GLY A 354 -27.26 -7.92 -3.03
C GLY A 354 -26.50 -6.71 -3.58
N ALA A 355 -26.23 -5.70 -2.74
CA ALA A 355 -25.54 -4.49 -3.14
C ALA A 355 -24.07 -4.75 -3.46
N VAL A 356 -23.39 -5.61 -2.67
CA VAL A 356 -21.98 -5.96 -2.90
C VAL A 356 -21.78 -6.63 -4.27
N GLU A 357 -22.65 -7.55 -4.64
CA GLU A 357 -22.62 -8.24 -5.93
C GLU A 357 -22.93 -7.30 -7.09
N SER A 358 -23.84 -6.35 -6.88
CA SER A 358 -24.19 -5.32 -7.88
C SER A 358 -23.02 -4.38 -8.13
N ASP A 359 -22.43 -3.84 -7.05
CA ASP A 359 -21.24 -2.98 -7.11
C ASP A 359 -20.07 -3.72 -7.76
N LEU A 360 -19.87 -5.01 -7.41
CA LEU A 360 -18.82 -5.84 -8.01
C LEU A 360 -19.01 -6.03 -9.52
N ALA A 361 -20.25 -6.22 -9.98
CA ALA A 361 -20.55 -6.34 -11.40
C ALA A 361 -20.27 -5.01 -12.12
N GLU A 362 -20.74 -3.90 -11.57
CA GLU A 362 -20.54 -2.56 -12.11
C GLU A 362 -19.06 -2.19 -12.22
N LEU A 363 -18.26 -2.44 -11.18
CA LEU A 363 -16.83 -2.13 -11.20
C LEU A 363 -16.05 -3.02 -12.18
N ARG A 364 -16.46 -4.28 -12.37
CA ARG A 364 -15.86 -5.15 -13.39
C ARG A 364 -16.14 -4.64 -14.80
N ASP A 365 -17.38 -4.23 -15.07
CA ASP A 365 -17.75 -3.65 -16.36
C ASP A 365 -16.97 -2.35 -16.62
N ALA A 366 -16.85 -1.48 -15.61
CA ALA A 366 -16.08 -0.24 -15.67
C ALA A 366 -14.58 -0.48 -15.94
N ARG A 367 -13.98 -1.44 -15.21
CA ARG A 367 -12.60 -1.85 -15.40
C ARG A 367 -12.35 -2.40 -16.80
N ASP A 368 -13.20 -3.30 -17.28
CA ASP A 368 -13.08 -3.91 -18.61
C ASP A 368 -13.29 -2.88 -19.73
N ALA A 369 -14.10 -1.85 -19.49
CA ALA A 369 -14.29 -0.74 -20.42
C ALA A 369 -13.08 0.21 -20.50
N LEU A 370 -12.30 0.34 -19.42
CA LEU A 370 -11.14 1.22 -19.34
C LEU A 370 -9.83 0.55 -19.80
N ALA A 371 -9.72 -0.77 -19.66
CA ALA A 371 -8.54 -1.57 -20.05
C ALA A 371 -8.33 -1.60 -21.58
#